data_AF-A0A7X6WL58-F1
#
_entry.id   AF-A0A7X6WL58-F1
#
_cell.length_a   1.000
_cell.length_b   1.000
_cell.length_c   1.000
_cell.angle_alpha   90.00
_cell.angle_beta   90.00
_cell.angle_gamma   90.00
#
_symmetry.space_group_name_H-M   'P 1'
#
loop_
_entity.id
_entity.type
_entity.pdbx_description
1 polymer ?
#
loop_
_entity_poly.entity_id
_entity_poly.type
_entity_poly.pdbx_seq_one_letter_code
_entity_poly.pdbx_strand_id
1 'polypeptide(L)' 'VLDHIEHAVKVMGFEHVGIGSDFDGVDEPVSGLENASCWPFFIQKMQQRGFPENMIEHVCGKNYLRVIRSVLK' A
#
# COMPACT_ATOMS: atom_id res chain seq x y z
N VAL A 1 3.38 -8.78 -4.56
CA VAL A 1 2.98 -7.43 -4.06
C VAL A 1 3.88 -6.94 -2.94
N LEU A 2 4.02 -7.67 -1.81
CA LEU A 2 4.86 -7.22 -0.70
C LEU A 2 6.33 -6.98 -1.10
N ASP A 3 6.89 -7.84 -1.95
CA ASP A 3 8.27 -7.65 -2.45
C ASP A 3 8.42 -6.36 -3.29
N HIS A 4 7.37 -5.98 -4.02
CA HIS A 4 7.36 -4.71 -4.77
C HIS A 4 7.31 -3.51 -3.83
N ILE A 5 6.56 -3.62 -2.72
CA ILE A 5 6.55 -2.58 -1.69
C ILE A 5 7.93 -2.46 -1.04
N GLU A 6 8.58 -3.56 -0.67
CA GLU A 6 9.93 -3.53 -0.11
C GLU A 6 10.93 -2.91 -1.08
N HIS A 7 10.86 -3.29 -2.35
CA HIS A 7 11.71 -2.70 -3.37
C HIS A 7 11.49 -1.19 -3.51
N ALA A 8 10.23 -0.74 -3.62
CA ALA A 8 9.91 0.68 -3.68
C ALA A 8 10.41 1.42 -2.43
N VAL A 9 10.14 0.90 -1.23
CA VAL A 9 10.62 1.46 0.03
C VAL A 9 12.15 1.55 0.06
N LYS A 10 12.88 0.56 -0.46
CA LYS A 10 14.34 0.60 -0.57
C LYS A 10 14.82 1.70 -1.51
N VAL A 11 14.08 2.00 -2.58
CA VAL A 11 14.45 2.99 -3.58
C VAL A 11 14.13 4.42 -3.12
N MET A 12 12.96 4.66 -2.53
CA MET A 12 12.45 6.02 -2.27
C MET A 12 12.08 6.31 -0.82
N GLY A 13 12.24 5.34 0.10
CA GLY A 13 11.79 5.44 1.47
C GLY A 13 10.27 5.24 1.61
N PHE A 14 9.83 4.68 2.75
CA PHE A 14 8.42 4.33 2.96
C PHE A 14 7.50 5.55 2.98
N GLU A 15 8.02 6.75 3.27
CA GLU A 15 7.26 8.00 3.23
C GLU A 15 6.85 8.40 1.82
N HIS A 16 7.37 7.78 0.76
CA HIS A 16 7.03 8.14 -0.63
C HIS A 16 6.30 7.02 -1.39
N VAL A 17 5.90 5.94 -0.71
CA VAL A 17 5.21 4.80 -1.32
C VAL A 17 3.73 4.80 -0.94
N GLY A 18 2.85 4.55 -1.90
CA GLY A 18 1.40 4.38 -1.69
C GLY A 18 0.89 3.15 -2.44
N ILE A 19 -0.36 2.75 -2.18
CA ILE A 19 -1.01 1.65 -2.88
C ILE A 19 -2.15 2.18 -3.76
N GLY A 20 -2.11 1.85 -5.05
CA GLY A 20 -3.25 1.91 -5.95
C GLY A 20 -3.54 0.50 -6.45
N SER A 21 -4.68 -0.07 -6.05
CA SER A 21 -5.02 -1.46 -6.40
C SER A 21 -5.54 -1.63 -7.82
N ASP A 22 -6.07 -0.55 -8.41
CA ASP A 22 -6.74 -0.59 -9.72
C ASP A 22 -7.85 -1.66 -9.78
N PHE A 23 -8.56 -1.85 -8.65
CA PHE A 23 -9.74 -2.72 -8.63
C PHE A 23 -10.74 -2.29 -9.70
N ASP A 24 -11.35 -3.28 -10.35
CA ASP A 24 -12.25 -3.10 -11.51
C ASP A 24 -11.56 -2.53 -12.77
N GLY A 25 -10.24 -2.28 -12.73
CA GLY A 25 -9.43 -1.82 -13.87
C GLY A 25 -8.59 -2.93 -14.55
N VAL A 26 -8.61 -4.15 -14.01
CA VAL A 26 -7.83 -5.30 -14.49
C VAL A 26 -8.70 -6.53 -14.73
N ASP A 27 -8.38 -7.30 -15.78
CA ASP A 27 -9.11 -8.54 -16.12
C ASP A 27 -8.80 -9.68 -15.13
N GLU A 28 -7.57 -9.77 -14.64
CA GLU A 28 -7.11 -10.79 -13.72
C GLU A 28 -6.56 -10.16 -12.43
N PRO A 29 -7.28 -10.26 -11.30
CA PRO A 29 -6.79 -9.71 -10.05
C PRO A 29 -5.69 -10.59 -9.43
N VAL A 30 -4.91 -9.99 -8.53
CA VAL A 30 -3.90 -10.73 -7.76
C VAL A 30 -4.59 -11.68 -6.78
N SER A 31 -4.19 -12.95 -6.76
CA SER A 31 -4.73 -13.94 -5.82
C SER A 31 -4.56 -13.50 -4.35
N GLY A 32 -5.64 -13.58 -3.58
CA GLY A 32 -5.74 -13.08 -2.21
C GLY A 32 -5.98 -11.57 -2.10
N LEU A 33 -6.07 -10.86 -3.23
CA LEU A 33 -6.37 -9.42 -3.35
C LEU A 33 -7.38 -9.19 -4.48
N GLU A 34 -8.45 -9.97 -4.50
CA GLU A 34 -9.44 -9.98 -5.58
C GLU A 34 -10.27 -8.70 -5.63
N ASN A 35 -10.50 -8.06 -4.47
CA ASN A 35 -11.32 -6.86 -4.36
C ASN A 35 -11.03 -6.09 -3.07
N ALA A 36 -11.75 -4.98 -2.87
CA ALA A 36 -11.58 -4.09 -1.71
C ALA A 36 -11.83 -4.76 -0.35
N SER A 37 -12.57 -5.87 -0.27
CA SER A 37 -12.75 -6.60 1.00
C SER A 37 -11.48 -7.30 1.47
N CYS A 38 -10.46 -7.46 0.61
CA CYS A 38 -9.20 -8.14 0.93
C CYS A 38 -8.18 -7.27 1.69
N TRP A 39 -8.45 -5.97 1.92
CA TRP A 39 -7.52 -5.08 2.62
C TRP A 39 -7.11 -5.55 4.03
N PRO A 40 -8.01 -6.05 4.89
CA PRO A 40 -7.61 -6.58 6.20
C PRO A 40 -6.61 -7.75 6.08
N PHE A 41 -6.80 -8.62 5.09
CA PHE A 41 -5.87 -9.73 4.80
C PHE A 41 -4.51 -9.20 4.33
N PHE A 42 -4.51 -8.20 3.45
CA PHE A 42 -3.28 -7.57 2.97
C PHE A 42 -2.45 -6.96 4.11
N ILE A 43 -3.10 -6.21 5.00
CA ILE A 43 -2.47 -5.60 6.18
C ILE A 43 -1.91 -6.69 7.10
N GLN A 44 -2.66 -7.77 7.33
CA GLN A 44 -2.18 -8.92 8.10
C GLN A 44 -0.91 -9.51 7.48
N LYS A 45 -0.84 -9.62 6.15
CA LYS A 45 0.38 -10.11 5.46
C LYS A 45 1.56 -9.16 5.59
N MET A 46 1.34 -7.83 5.56
CA MET A 46 2.39 -6.84 5.87
C MET A 46 2.92 -6.99 7.30
N GLN A 47 2.02 -7.18 8.28
CA GLN A 47 2.38 -7.42 9.68
C GLN A 47 3.16 -8.72 9.86
N GLN A 48 2.69 -9.83 9.26
CA GLN A 48 3.37 -11.13 9.29
C GLN A 48 4.76 -11.08 8.64
N ARG A 49 4.94 -10.24 7.62
CA ARG A 49 6.25 -9.98 6.99
C ARG A 49 7.20 -9.17 7.89
N GLY A 50 6.69 -8.53 8.94
CA GLY A 50 7.48 -7.74 9.89
C GLY A 50 7.61 -6.27 9.51
N PHE A 51 6.71 -5.73 8.69
CA PHE A 51 6.72 -4.30 8.40
C PHE A 51 6.39 -3.49 9.66
N PRO A 52 7.17 -2.44 9.97
CA PRO A 52 6.85 -1.55 11.08
C PRO A 52 5.46 -0.93 10.94
N GLU A 53 4.73 -0.82 12.05
CA GLU A 53 3.36 -0.27 12.05
C GLU A 53 3.29 1.13 11.42
N ASN A 54 4.26 2.00 11.74
CA ASN A 54 4.35 3.33 11.16
C ASN A 54 4.51 3.29 9.63
N MET A 55 5.26 2.33 9.09
CA MET A 55 5.41 2.15 7.64
C MET A 55 4.09 1.69 7.02
N ILE A 56 3.38 0.74 7.64
CA ILE A 56 2.08 0.25 7.16
C ILE A 56 1.09 1.42 7.06
N GLU A 57 0.97 2.24 8.11
CA GLU A 57 0.06 3.39 8.09
C GLU A 57 0.39 4.41 6.99
N HIS A 58 1.68 4.63 6.71
CA HIS A 58 2.13 5.55 5.65
C HIS A 58 1.77 5.02 4.27
N VAL A 59 2.14 3.77 4.00
CA VAL A 59 1.88 3.10 2.73
C VAL A 59 0.38 2.96 2.46
N CYS A 60 -0.41 2.65 3.48
CA CYS A 60 -1.87 2.46 3.34
C CYS A 60 -2.67 3.77 3.28
N GLY A 61 -2.09 4.94 3.58
CA GLY A 61 -2.86 6.17 3.43
C GLY A 61 -2.22 7.47 3.89
N LYS A 62 -1.37 7.49 4.93
CA LYS A 62 -0.83 8.78 5.43
C LYS A 62 -0.02 9.52 4.36
N ASN A 63 0.67 8.80 3.47
CA ASN A 63 1.39 9.41 2.34
C ASN A 63 0.45 10.10 1.35
N TYR A 64 -0.65 9.44 0.96
CA TYR A 64 -1.67 10.06 0.10
C TYR A 64 -2.27 11.30 0.76
N LEU A 65 -2.68 11.19 2.03
CA LEU A 65 -3.26 12.32 2.77
C LEU A 65 -2.30 13.51 2.85
N ARG A 66 -1.01 13.26 3.08
CA ARG A 66 0.04 14.31 3.07
C ARG A 66 0.11 15.00 1.71
N VAL A 67 0.15 14.24 0.62
CA VAL A 67 0.24 14.79 -0.75
C VAL A 67 -1.03 15.55 -1.12
N ILE A 68 -2.22 14.97 -0.92
CA ILE A 68 -3.50 15.61 -1.23
C ILE A 68 -3.62 16.95 -0.51
N ARG A 69 -3.31 17.00 0.80
CA ARG A 69 -3.31 18.26 1.59
C ARG A 69 -2.30 19.29 1.08
N SER A 70 -1.18 18.84 0.53
CA SER A 70 -0.16 19.75 -0.02
C SER A 70 -0.57 20.38 -1.35
N VAL A 71 -1.38 19.66 -2.15
CA VAL A 71 -1.83 20.07 -3.48
C VAL A 71 -3.12 20.90 -3.42
N LEU A 72 -4.11 20.47 -2.63
CA LEU A 72 -5.44 21.10 -2.54
C LEU A 72 -5.49 22.34 -1.63
N LYS A 73 -4.38 23.07 -1.48
CA LYS A 73 -4.34 24.29 -0.65
C LYS A 73 -5.26 25.38 -1.18
#